data_AF-A0A937T012-F1
#
_entry.id   AF-A0A937T012-F1
#
_cell.length_a   1.000
_cell.length_b   1.000
_cell.length_c   1.000
_cell.angle_alpha   90.00
_cell.angle_beta   90.00
_cell.angle_gamma   90.00
#
_symmetry.space_group_name_H-M   'P 1'
#
loop_
_entity.id
_entity.type
_entity.pdbx_description
1 polymer ?
#
loop_
_entity_poly.entity_id
_entity_poly.type
_entity_poly.pdbx_seq_one_letter_code
_entity_poly.pdbx_strand_id
1 'polypeptide(L)'
;MAIEIPEELSSGRPERRRVAWRKIKQQNREEERRATQTQLRELGYKFTDEPNDDVKKVALEVLIGLLSCGTDQRKTPSTKLKLADWFWRPFHNPSLVISAFDPEYRRRDEIAVTDLARHLPKKDFPNAEFRVIPLGYADWGDVLKTDRDIGAVCIIGRLGMFGLEAVREWDTNKTRLRFPTHDRPQDLCIGELNPDFHRIEETHGPAGNGVAHIAHEDDRERTDFGLIQRYSVWFDTRPTTVVLCAGCSGLGTFGAVQWMIELMKSPIELPKEVSDDACFEALIEVKADVAPFPRHWQPKPKRLLNLYLGDHQWSQDTQEWLIRAPFKIRVIYDRDGHADGVLLDGQPTGPRRDAVIFRLLVKLAELTAAAPGESVKISSLAAMGDIWGSKPTNETNARRRAGQLRRQYLGRALSISESSLRLDAKVDFDRP
;
A
#
# COMPACT_ATOMS: atom_id res chain seq x y z
N MET A 1 -15.65 -18.07 18.94
CA MET A 1 -15.75 -18.26 20.40
C MET A 1 -14.64 -17.48 21.09
N ALA A 2 -14.85 -17.03 22.33
CA ALA A 2 -13.83 -16.33 23.10
C ALA A 2 -12.73 -17.31 23.57
N ILE A 3 -11.50 -16.83 23.69
CA ILE A 3 -10.41 -17.61 24.27
C ILE A 3 -10.67 -17.85 25.76
N GLU A 4 -10.37 -19.03 26.25
CA GLU A 4 -10.35 -19.35 27.67
C GLU A 4 -8.95 -19.08 28.23
N ILE A 5 -8.87 -18.16 29.20
CA ILE A 5 -7.64 -17.83 29.91
C ILE A 5 -7.40 -18.91 30.97
N PRO A 6 -6.35 -19.74 30.86
CA PRO A 6 -6.12 -20.82 31.82
C PRO A 6 -5.70 -20.28 33.19
N GLU A 7 -6.27 -20.81 34.26
CA GLU A 7 -5.93 -20.43 35.65
C GLU A 7 -4.45 -20.65 35.96
N GLU A 8 -3.82 -21.61 35.27
CA GLU A 8 -2.41 -21.96 35.42
C GLU A 8 -1.45 -20.82 35.06
N LEU A 9 -1.91 -19.77 34.38
CA LEU A 9 -1.15 -18.52 34.20
C LEU A 9 -0.81 -17.84 35.53
N SER A 10 -1.59 -18.09 36.59
CA SER A 10 -1.32 -17.56 37.93
C SER A 10 -0.55 -18.56 38.81
N SER A 11 -0.09 -19.69 38.25
CA SER A 11 0.67 -20.68 39.02
C SER A 11 2.03 -20.15 39.45
N GLY A 12 2.49 -20.48 40.67
CA GLY A 12 3.86 -20.17 41.09
C GLY A 12 4.96 -20.93 40.31
N ARG A 13 4.60 -21.95 39.54
CA ARG A 13 5.57 -22.77 38.77
C ARG A 13 5.71 -22.26 37.32
N PRO A 14 6.91 -21.86 36.87
CA PRO A 14 7.13 -21.33 35.52
C PRO A 14 6.66 -22.28 34.40
N GLU A 15 6.89 -23.58 34.54
CA GLU A 15 6.52 -24.55 33.51
C GLU A 15 5.00 -24.65 33.29
N ARG A 16 4.21 -24.49 34.36
CA ARG A 16 2.74 -24.48 34.23
C ARG A 16 2.26 -23.23 33.51
N ARG A 17 2.83 -22.06 33.83
CA ARG A 17 2.54 -20.81 33.12
C ARG A 17 2.93 -20.89 31.65
N ARG A 18 4.09 -21.47 31.34
CA ARG A 18 4.55 -21.69 29.96
C ARG A 18 3.60 -22.56 29.15
N VAL A 19 3.11 -23.66 29.73
CA VAL A 19 2.11 -24.53 29.10
C VAL A 19 0.79 -23.78 28.90
N ALA A 20 0.37 -22.96 29.87
CA ALA A 20 -0.85 -22.17 29.76
C ALA A 20 -0.79 -21.15 28.61
N TRP A 21 0.33 -20.44 28.44
CA TRP A 21 0.54 -19.55 27.29
C TRP A 21 0.48 -20.31 25.95
N ARG A 22 1.07 -21.51 25.88
CA ARG A 22 0.96 -22.36 24.68
C ARG A 22 -0.47 -22.82 24.41
N LYS A 23 -1.26 -23.12 25.45
CA LYS A 23 -2.68 -23.47 25.32
C LYS A 23 -3.48 -22.31 24.72
N ILE A 24 -3.18 -21.06 25.11
CA ILE A 24 -3.77 -19.87 24.47
C ILE A 24 -3.36 -19.76 23.00
N LYS A 25 -2.07 -20.00 22.68
CA LYS A 25 -1.58 -20.05 21.29
C LYS A 25 -2.35 -21.06 20.46
N GLN A 26 -2.60 -22.24 21.03
CA GLN A 26 -3.33 -23.34 20.40
C GLN A 26 -4.80 -22.96 20.16
N GLN A 27 -5.49 -22.42 21.17
CA GLN A 27 -6.87 -21.95 21.02
C GLN A 27 -7.01 -20.87 19.93
N ASN A 28 -6.04 -19.98 19.80
CA ASN A 28 -6.03 -18.96 18.75
C ASN A 28 -5.82 -19.57 17.34
N ARG A 29 -4.82 -20.46 17.19
CA ARG A 29 -4.42 -20.98 15.87
C ARG A 29 -5.24 -22.17 15.36
N GLU A 30 -5.59 -23.10 16.24
CA GLU A 30 -6.22 -24.37 15.86
C GLU A 30 -7.74 -24.35 16.06
N GLU A 31 -8.22 -23.65 17.09
CA GLU A 31 -9.65 -23.56 17.41
C GLU A 31 -10.30 -22.24 16.90
N GLU A 32 -9.52 -21.39 16.22
CA GLU A 32 -9.94 -20.09 15.69
C GLU A 32 -10.66 -19.19 16.72
N ARG A 33 -10.32 -19.32 18.01
CA ARG A 33 -10.91 -18.50 19.08
C ARG A 33 -10.23 -17.13 19.12
N ARG A 34 -11.01 -16.07 19.33
CA ARG A 34 -10.50 -14.70 19.40
C ARG A 34 -10.51 -14.18 20.84
N ALA A 35 -9.43 -13.51 21.25
CA ALA A 35 -9.41 -12.77 22.50
C ALA A 35 -10.26 -11.50 22.35
N THR A 36 -11.11 -11.23 23.34
CA THR A 36 -11.76 -9.92 23.46
C THR A 36 -10.76 -8.87 23.93
N GLN A 37 -11.09 -7.58 23.79
CA GLN A 37 -10.23 -6.50 24.27
C GLN A 37 -9.96 -6.61 25.79
N THR A 38 -10.96 -7.03 26.57
CA THR A 38 -10.82 -7.28 28.01
C THR A 38 -9.81 -8.40 28.28
N GLN A 39 -9.88 -9.49 27.52
CA GLN A 39 -8.95 -10.62 27.65
C GLN A 39 -7.53 -10.24 27.22
N LEU A 40 -7.37 -9.42 26.18
CA LEU A 40 -6.05 -8.92 25.76
C LEU A 40 -5.42 -8.03 26.84
N ARG A 41 -6.20 -7.18 27.50
CA ARG A 41 -5.72 -6.38 28.63
C ARG A 41 -5.29 -7.28 29.79
N GLU A 42 -6.12 -8.26 30.15
CA GLU A 42 -5.79 -9.21 31.21
C GLU A 42 -4.49 -9.97 30.93
N LEU A 43 -4.33 -10.50 29.71
CA LEU A 43 -3.11 -11.17 29.28
C LEU A 43 -1.90 -10.21 29.23
N GLY A 44 -2.10 -8.95 28.87
CA GLY A 44 -1.08 -7.91 28.91
C GLY A 44 -0.57 -7.63 30.33
N TYR A 45 -1.46 -7.61 31.33
CA TYR A 45 -1.06 -7.51 32.73
C TYR A 45 -0.27 -8.75 33.18
N LYS A 46 -0.77 -9.96 32.87
CA LYS A 46 -0.07 -11.22 33.19
C LYS A 46 1.32 -11.30 32.56
N PHE A 47 1.51 -10.75 31.35
CA PHE A 47 2.81 -10.66 30.70
C PHE A 47 3.74 -9.68 31.40
N THR A 48 3.24 -8.50 31.77
CA THR A 48 4.03 -7.46 32.44
C THR A 48 4.55 -7.94 33.80
N ASP A 49 3.70 -8.68 34.53
CA ASP A 49 4.00 -9.21 35.86
C ASP A 49 4.79 -10.53 35.85
N GLU A 50 5.08 -11.11 34.69
CA GLU A 50 5.81 -12.38 34.62
C GLU A 50 7.25 -12.20 35.12
N PRO A 51 7.76 -12.97 36.09
CA PRO A 51 9.15 -12.83 36.55
C PRO A 51 10.16 -13.68 35.76
N ASN A 52 9.73 -14.67 34.98
CA ASN A 52 10.63 -15.60 34.29
C ASN A 52 10.78 -15.26 32.79
N ASP A 53 12.02 -15.03 32.34
CA ASP A 53 12.31 -14.59 30.97
C ASP A 53 11.90 -15.58 29.88
N ASP A 54 12.02 -16.89 30.13
CA ASP A 54 11.63 -17.90 29.14
C ASP A 54 10.10 -17.98 28.99
N VAL A 55 9.37 -17.74 30.08
CA VAL A 55 7.91 -17.61 30.03
C VAL A 55 7.51 -16.31 29.35
N LYS A 56 8.20 -15.19 29.62
CA LYS A 56 7.98 -13.90 28.93
C LYS A 56 8.13 -14.01 27.42
N LYS A 57 9.17 -14.69 26.92
CA LYS A 57 9.36 -14.89 25.48
C LYS A 57 8.17 -15.59 24.84
N VAL A 58 7.70 -16.67 25.47
CA VAL A 58 6.52 -17.40 24.99
C VAL A 58 5.25 -16.54 25.07
N ALA A 59 5.05 -15.82 26.17
CA ALA A 59 3.92 -14.92 26.34
C ALA A 59 3.89 -13.80 25.29
N LEU A 60 5.04 -13.18 25.00
CA LEU A 60 5.18 -12.14 23.99
C LEU A 60 4.83 -12.67 22.59
N GLU A 61 5.35 -13.84 22.21
CA GLU A 61 4.97 -14.47 20.93
C GLU A 61 3.46 -14.69 20.81
N VAL A 62 2.82 -15.10 21.91
CA VAL A 62 1.37 -15.35 21.94
C VAL A 62 0.59 -14.05 21.83
N LEU A 63 0.98 -13.00 22.56
CA LEU A 63 0.35 -11.69 22.48
C LEU A 63 0.50 -11.06 21.09
N ILE A 64 1.69 -11.12 20.49
CA ILE A 64 1.88 -10.69 19.09
C ILE A 64 0.93 -11.47 18.18
N GLY A 65 0.87 -12.80 18.32
CA GLY A 65 -0.05 -13.62 17.53
C GLY A 65 -1.52 -13.23 17.71
N LEU A 66 -1.96 -12.96 18.94
CA LEU A 66 -3.33 -12.55 19.24
C LEU A 66 -3.67 -11.17 18.65
N LEU A 67 -2.74 -10.23 18.70
CA LEU A 67 -2.88 -8.89 18.11
C LEU A 67 -2.85 -8.96 16.57
N SER A 68 -2.01 -9.82 16.01
CA SER A 68 -1.93 -10.08 14.57
C SER A 68 -3.12 -10.87 14.01
N CYS A 69 -3.86 -11.63 14.83
CA CYS A 69 -5.10 -12.29 14.39
C CYS A 69 -6.28 -11.33 14.22
N GLY A 70 -6.14 -10.05 14.60
CA GLY A 70 -7.00 -8.96 14.11
C GLY A 70 -6.73 -8.58 12.65
N THR A 71 -5.54 -8.93 12.13
CA THR A 71 -5.05 -8.61 10.78
C THR A 71 -4.90 -9.84 9.86
N ASP A 72 -5.10 -11.06 10.37
CA ASP A 72 -5.08 -12.28 9.55
C ASP A 72 -6.35 -12.41 8.68
N GLN A 73 -6.14 -12.06 7.41
CA GLN A 73 -6.78 -12.57 6.20
C GLN A 73 -8.00 -13.47 6.45
N ARG A 74 -9.19 -12.85 6.52
CA ARG A 74 -10.39 -13.54 6.06
C ARG A 74 -10.16 -13.92 4.59
N LYS A 75 -9.81 -15.18 4.33
CA LYS A 75 -10.21 -15.85 3.08
C LYS A 75 -11.74 -15.88 3.09
N THR A 76 -12.32 -14.77 2.67
CA THR A 76 -13.75 -14.65 2.47
C THR A 76 -14.13 -15.64 1.36
N PRO A 77 -15.30 -16.30 1.45
CA PRO A 77 -15.73 -17.21 0.40
C PRO A 77 -15.72 -16.49 -0.94
N SER A 78 -15.29 -17.19 -2.00
CA SER A 78 -14.94 -16.71 -3.33
C SER A 78 -16.07 -16.05 -4.13
N THR A 79 -16.63 -14.97 -3.61
CA THR A 79 -17.13 -13.88 -4.44
C THR A 79 -15.92 -13.01 -4.72
N LYS A 80 -15.53 -12.93 -6.00
CA LYS A 80 -14.42 -12.08 -6.41
C LYS A 80 -14.76 -10.65 -6.00
N LEU A 81 -14.13 -10.18 -4.93
CA LEU A 81 -14.44 -8.87 -4.38
C LEU A 81 -13.98 -7.81 -5.38
N LYS A 82 -14.81 -6.81 -5.66
CA LYS A 82 -14.42 -5.73 -6.56
C LYS A 82 -13.53 -4.74 -5.81
N LEU A 83 -12.68 -4.06 -6.57
CA LEU A 83 -11.79 -3.02 -6.07
C LEU A 83 -12.57 -1.92 -5.34
N ALA A 84 -13.70 -1.48 -5.90
CA ALA A 84 -14.56 -0.49 -5.28
C ALA A 84 -15.10 -0.93 -3.91
N ASP A 85 -15.59 -2.17 -3.82
CA ASP A 85 -16.15 -2.70 -2.57
C ASP A 85 -15.09 -2.76 -1.47
N TRP A 86 -13.86 -3.17 -1.81
CA TRP A 86 -12.73 -3.17 -0.88
C TRP A 86 -12.28 -1.76 -0.49
N PHE A 87 -12.24 -0.84 -1.46
CA PHE A 87 -11.81 0.52 -1.26
C PHE A 87 -12.73 1.23 -0.26
N TRP A 88 -14.05 1.11 -0.45
CA TRP A 88 -15.07 1.79 0.34
C TRP A 88 -15.49 1.07 1.62
N ARG A 89 -15.17 -0.22 1.77
CA ARG A 89 -15.51 -1.03 2.95
C ARG A 89 -15.30 -0.32 4.30
N PRO A 90 -14.18 0.40 4.55
CA PRO A 90 -13.95 1.08 5.82
C PRO A 90 -15.01 2.13 6.18
N PHE A 91 -15.69 2.73 5.19
CA PHE A 91 -16.65 3.81 5.38
C PHE A 91 -18.06 3.33 5.78
N HIS A 92 -18.31 2.01 5.83
CA HIS A 92 -19.54 1.49 6.43
C HIS A 92 -19.56 1.63 7.97
N ASN A 93 -18.39 1.78 8.59
CA ASN A 93 -18.22 2.09 10.01
C ASN A 93 -18.19 3.62 10.24
N PRO A 94 -18.21 4.11 11.49
CA PRO A 94 -17.97 5.52 11.78
C PRO A 94 -16.75 6.05 11.04
N SER A 95 -16.98 7.03 10.19
CA SER A 95 -15.98 7.54 9.26
C SER A 95 -16.18 9.04 9.03
N LEU A 96 -15.12 9.69 8.59
CA LEU A 96 -15.10 11.13 8.41
C LEU A 96 -14.69 11.49 6.98
N VAL A 97 -15.35 12.47 6.37
CA VAL A 97 -14.94 13.09 5.11
C VAL A 97 -14.58 14.55 5.41
N ILE A 98 -13.34 14.90 5.18
CA ILE A 98 -12.74 16.19 5.53
C ILE A 98 -12.46 16.98 4.25
N SER A 99 -12.78 18.27 4.29
CA SER A 99 -12.41 19.23 3.26
C SER A 99 -11.88 20.52 3.88
N ALA A 100 -11.00 21.22 3.16
CA ALA A 100 -10.46 22.50 3.59
C ALA A 100 -11.34 23.67 3.13
N PHE A 101 -11.45 24.71 3.97
CA PHE A 101 -11.91 26.02 3.51
C PHE A 101 -10.89 27.10 3.85
N ASP A 102 -10.80 28.08 2.95
CA ASP A 102 -9.98 29.27 3.12
C ASP A 102 -10.84 30.33 3.83
N PRO A 103 -10.53 30.72 5.08
CA PRO A 103 -11.36 31.66 5.85
C PRO A 103 -11.53 33.01 5.18
N GLU A 104 -10.54 33.42 4.36
CA GLU A 104 -10.51 34.73 3.73
C GLU A 104 -11.14 34.75 2.33
N TYR A 105 -11.13 33.62 1.60
CA TYR A 105 -11.35 33.68 0.15
C TYR A 105 -12.38 32.74 -0.46
N ARG A 106 -12.71 31.55 0.09
CA ARG A 106 -13.79 30.62 -0.38
C ARG A 106 -13.65 29.20 0.20
N ARG A 107 -14.72 28.40 0.04
CA ARG A 107 -14.64 26.92 0.12
C ARG A 107 -13.79 26.39 -1.03
N ARG A 108 -12.74 25.63 -0.72
CA ARG A 108 -11.90 24.96 -1.73
C ARG A 108 -12.51 23.61 -2.08
N ASP A 109 -12.34 23.20 -3.34
CA ASP A 109 -12.78 21.89 -3.84
C ASP A 109 -14.26 21.57 -3.59
N GLU A 110 -15.12 22.58 -3.38
CA GLU A 110 -16.52 22.41 -2.97
C GLU A 110 -17.33 21.53 -3.93
N ILE A 111 -17.04 21.63 -5.23
CA ILE A 111 -17.67 20.79 -6.26
C ILE A 111 -17.30 19.32 -6.03
N ALA A 112 -16.03 19.04 -5.74
CA ALA A 112 -15.56 17.69 -5.47
C ALA A 112 -16.22 17.12 -4.21
N VAL A 113 -16.28 17.90 -3.13
CA VAL A 113 -16.98 17.50 -1.89
C VAL A 113 -18.46 17.21 -2.16
N THR A 114 -19.12 18.11 -2.88
CA THR A 114 -20.55 17.99 -3.21
C THR A 114 -20.81 16.76 -4.07
N ASP A 115 -19.98 16.51 -5.07
CA ASP A 115 -20.14 15.37 -5.98
C ASP A 115 -19.89 14.05 -5.24
N LEU A 116 -18.89 14.01 -4.34
CA LEU A 116 -18.68 12.85 -3.49
C LEU A 116 -19.86 12.59 -2.56
N ALA A 117 -20.38 13.62 -1.89
CA ALA A 117 -21.51 13.49 -0.97
C ALA A 117 -22.78 12.93 -1.65
N ARG A 118 -23.00 13.24 -2.94
CA ARG A 118 -24.10 12.66 -3.72
C ARG A 118 -23.94 11.17 -3.98
N HIS A 119 -22.70 10.69 -4.03
CA HIS A 119 -22.37 9.30 -4.37
C HIS A 119 -21.95 8.46 -3.16
N LEU A 120 -21.85 9.07 -1.97
CA LEU A 120 -21.81 8.39 -0.68
C LEU A 120 -23.13 8.63 0.07
N PRO A 121 -24.26 8.09 -0.43
CA PRO A 121 -25.56 8.36 0.18
C PRO A 121 -25.61 7.80 1.60
N LYS A 122 -26.28 8.52 2.50
CA LYS A 122 -26.49 8.11 3.90
C LYS A 122 -27.15 6.73 4.03
N LYS A 123 -27.85 6.25 3.00
CA LYS A 123 -28.41 4.89 2.96
C LYS A 123 -27.31 3.82 3.01
N ASP A 124 -26.23 4.03 2.26
CA ASP A 124 -25.15 3.03 2.09
C ASP A 124 -23.99 3.31 3.07
N PHE A 125 -23.81 4.57 3.47
CA PHE A 125 -22.79 5.04 4.40
C PHE A 125 -23.43 5.88 5.54
N PRO A 126 -24.27 5.28 6.40
CA PRO A 126 -25.04 6.02 7.41
C PRO A 126 -24.18 6.72 8.48
N ASN A 127 -22.94 6.26 8.64
CA ASN A 127 -22.01 6.70 9.68
C ASN A 127 -20.87 7.59 9.14
N ALA A 128 -20.94 7.99 7.86
CA ALA A 128 -19.99 8.93 7.28
C ALA A 128 -20.41 10.37 7.60
N GLU A 129 -19.55 11.11 8.28
CA GLU A 129 -19.76 12.52 8.63
C GLU A 129 -18.91 13.43 7.74
N PHE A 130 -19.49 14.49 7.20
CA PHE A 130 -18.76 15.49 6.40
C PHE A 130 -18.39 16.69 7.28
N ARG A 131 -17.10 17.04 7.30
CA ARG A 131 -16.57 18.19 8.05
C ARG A 131 -15.74 19.09 7.16
N VAL A 132 -15.81 20.38 7.47
CA VAL A 132 -15.12 21.45 6.77
C VAL A 132 -14.18 22.11 7.79
N ILE A 133 -12.89 22.09 7.52
CA ILE A 133 -11.82 22.51 8.44
C ILE A 133 -11.09 23.72 7.85
N PRO A 134 -10.76 24.75 8.65
CA PRO A 134 -10.03 25.90 8.14
C PRO A 134 -8.61 25.50 7.69
N LEU A 135 -8.07 26.20 6.69
CA LEU A 135 -6.65 26.03 6.30
C LEU A 135 -5.72 26.28 7.50
N GLY A 136 -4.68 25.46 7.61
CA GLY A 136 -3.68 25.57 8.68
C GLY A 136 -4.21 25.29 10.09
N TYR A 137 -5.34 24.59 10.22
CA TYR A 137 -5.84 24.14 11.52
C TYR A 137 -4.82 23.23 12.22
N ALA A 138 -4.49 23.54 13.48
CA ALA A 138 -3.47 22.81 14.25
C ALA A 138 -4.05 21.66 15.08
N ASP A 139 -5.28 21.80 15.60
CA ASP A 139 -5.81 20.86 16.59
C ASP A 139 -6.45 19.60 15.96
N TRP A 140 -5.71 18.88 15.11
CA TRP A 140 -6.14 17.64 14.45
C TRP A 140 -6.59 16.55 15.41
N GLY A 141 -6.03 16.53 16.63
CA GLY A 141 -6.47 15.66 17.70
C GLY A 141 -7.95 15.84 18.04
N ASP A 142 -8.48 17.05 17.98
CA ASP A 142 -9.87 17.34 18.34
C ASP A 142 -10.85 17.04 17.20
N VAL A 143 -10.37 17.04 15.95
CA VAL A 143 -11.14 16.60 14.77
C VAL A 143 -11.54 15.13 14.90
N LEU A 144 -10.69 14.32 15.54
CA LEU A 144 -10.88 12.88 15.70
C LEU A 144 -11.25 12.42 17.10
N LYS A 145 -11.05 13.24 18.15
CA LYS A 145 -11.67 13.07 19.47
C LYS A 145 -13.17 13.36 19.37
N THR A 146 -13.86 12.52 18.63
CA THR A 146 -15.30 12.42 18.69
C THR A 146 -15.62 11.25 19.61
N ASP A 147 -16.78 11.26 20.27
CA ASP A 147 -17.28 10.14 21.09
C ASP A 147 -17.46 8.81 20.32
N ARG A 148 -17.01 8.75 19.05
CA ARG A 148 -17.13 7.64 18.12
C ARG A 148 -15.75 7.17 17.71
N ASP A 149 -15.54 5.85 17.77
CA ASP A 149 -14.34 5.20 17.26
C ASP A 149 -14.28 5.32 15.72
N ILE A 150 -13.76 6.44 15.19
CA ILE A 150 -13.59 6.68 13.74
C ILE A 150 -12.60 5.64 13.18
N GLY A 151 -13.08 4.78 12.28
CA GLY A 151 -12.26 3.74 11.64
C GLY A 151 -11.65 4.17 10.29
N ALA A 152 -12.19 5.23 9.68
CA ALA A 152 -11.72 5.72 8.39
C ALA A 152 -11.89 7.23 8.23
N VAL A 153 -10.96 7.86 7.50
CA VAL A 153 -10.99 9.28 7.15
C VAL A 153 -10.74 9.42 5.64
N CYS A 154 -11.59 10.18 4.95
CA CYS A 154 -11.40 10.60 3.57
C CYS A 154 -11.03 12.09 3.57
N ILE A 155 -9.90 12.44 2.97
CA ILE A 155 -9.39 13.81 2.90
C ILE A 155 -9.49 14.26 1.44
N ILE A 156 -10.20 15.37 1.23
CA ILE A 156 -10.37 16.01 -0.08
C ILE A 156 -9.45 17.22 -0.15
N GLY A 157 -8.51 17.19 -1.10
CA GLY A 157 -7.44 18.18 -1.24
C GLY A 157 -6.12 17.70 -0.65
N ARG A 158 -5.03 18.43 -0.93
CA ARG A 158 -3.66 18.02 -0.54
C ARG A 158 -3.46 18.15 0.98
N LEU A 159 -2.81 17.16 1.60
CA LEU A 159 -2.47 17.17 3.03
C LEU A 159 -1.72 18.45 3.46
N GLY A 160 -0.78 18.94 2.65
CA GLY A 160 -0.04 20.17 2.97
C GLY A 160 -0.92 21.42 3.14
N MET A 161 -2.11 21.45 2.53
CA MET A 161 -3.06 22.57 2.71
C MET A 161 -3.68 22.60 4.11
N PHE A 162 -3.66 21.46 4.79
CA PHE A 162 -4.17 21.29 6.15
C PHE A 162 -3.11 21.57 7.22
N GLY A 163 -1.88 21.90 6.81
CA GLY A 163 -0.75 22.20 7.70
C GLY A 163 0.19 21.00 7.91
N LEU A 164 1.37 21.29 8.46
CA LEU A 164 2.42 20.30 8.69
C LEU A 164 2.00 19.17 9.64
N GLU A 165 1.11 19.44 10.59
CA GLU A 165 0.60 18.42 11.52
C GLU A 165 -0.26 17.39 10.80
N ALA A 166 -1.10 17.82 9.85
CA ALA A 166 -1.85 16.88 9.01
C ALA A 166 -0.92 15.98 8.19
N VAL A 167 0.18 16.53 7.66
CA VAL A 167 1.19 15.73 6.96
C VAL A 167 1.85 14.73 7.92
N ARG A 168 2.24 15.14 9.12
CA ARG A 168 2.88 14.25 10.11
C ARG A 168 1.98 13.10 10.56
N GLU A 169 0.70 13.38 10.77
CA GLU A 169 -0.28 12.41 11.28
C GLU A 169 -0.79 11.47 10.18
N TRP A 170 -1.02 12.01 8.97
CA TRP A 170 -1.75 11.30 7.91
C TRP A 170 -0.91 10.88 6.73
N ASP A 171 0.30 11.40 6.54
CA ASP A 171 1.18 10.91 5.47
C ASP A 171 1.81 9.56 5.86
N THR A 172 2.27 8.81 4.86
CA THR A 172 2.97 7.55 5.08
C THR A 172 4.15 7.41 4.14
N ASN A 173 5.24 6.85 4.65
CA ASN A 173 6.39 6.52 3.82
C ASN A 173 6.15 5.31 2.89
N LYS A 174 4.98 4.66 2.99
CA LYS A 174 4.59 3.50 2.18
C LYS A 174 4.07 3.85 0.79
N THR A 175 3.68 5.10 0.56
CA THR A 175 3.18 5.58 -0.73
C THR A 175 4.31 5.86 -1.70
N ARG A 176 4.07 5.60 -2.98
CA ARG A 176 4.97 5.84 -4.11
C ARG A 176 4.70 7.20 -4.73
N LEU A 177 3.43 7.56 -4.82
CA LEU A 177 2.96 8.81 -5.37
C LEU A 177 2.80 9.81 -4.25
N ARG A 178 3.40 11.00 -4.37
CA ARG A 178 3.31 12.02 -3.33
C ARG A 178 3.17 13.41 -3.92
N PHE A 179 2.48 14.26 -3.19
CA PHE A 179 2.61 15.69 -3.39
C PHE A 179 3.91 16.19 -2.74
N PRO A 180 4.49 17.28 -3.26
CA PRO A 180 5.52 17.99 -2.54
C PRO A 180 5.06 18.35 -1.12
N THR A 181 5.95 18.20 -0.16
CA THR A 181 5.66 18.43 1.27
C THR A 181 5.90 19.87 1.72
N HIS A 182 6.39 20.74 0.84
CA HIS A 182 6.59 22.15 1.13
C HIS A 182 5.28 22.94 1.07
N ASP A 183 5.24 24.05 1.81
CA ASP A 183 4.07 24.92 1.85
C ASP A 183 3.79 25.60 0.50
N ARG A 184 2.55 26.04 0.31
CA ARG A 184 2.17 26.85 -0.84
C ARG A 184 3.06 28.11 -0.90
N PRO A 185 3.69 28.42 -2.05
CA PRO A 185 4.43 29.68 -2.21
C PRO A 185 3.53 30.88 -1.92
N GLN A 186 4.01 31.84 -1.12
CA GLN A 186 3.23 32.99 -0.65
C GLN A 186 2.86 33.97 -1.78
N ASP A 187 3.69 33.99 -2.83
CA ASP A 187 3.56 34.84 -4.02
C ASP A 187 2.67 34.22 -5.12
N LEU A 188 2.24 32.96 -4.96
CA LEU A 188 1.44 32.26 -5.96
C LEU A 188 0.00 32.79 -6.01
N CYS A 189 -0.35 33.51 -7.09
CA CYS A 189 -1.69 34.07 -7.24
C CYS A 189 -2.75 33.00 -7.49
N ILE A 190 -4.02 33.39 -7.33
CA ILE A 190 -5.15 32.52 -7.68
C ILE A 190 -5.15 32.28 -9.19
N GLY A 191 -5.25 31.01 -9.59
CA GLY A 191 -5.32 30.60 -11.00
C GLY A 191 -3.95 30.25 -11.60
N GLU A 192 -2.86 30.80 -11.04
CA GLU A 192 -1.51 30.53 -11.52
C GLU A 192 -1.04 29.10 -11.20
N LEU A 193 -0.22 28.57 -12.11
CA LEU A 193 0.47 27.31 -11.93
C LEU A 193 1.94 27.57 -11.58
N ASN A 194 2.38 26.90 -10.53
CA ASN A 194 3.78 26.80 -10.14
C ASN A 194 4.22 25.33 -10.31
N PRO A 195 5.23 25.02 -11.15
CA PRO A 195 5.60 23.65 -11.48
C PRO A 195 6.23 22.87 -10.33
N ASP A 196 6.82 23.56 -9.35
CA ASP A 196 7.38 22.92 -8.15
C ASP A 196 6.31 22.52 -7.15
N PHE A 197 5.23 23.30 -7.08
CA PHE A 197 4.13 23.08 -6.16
C PHE A 197 2.99 22.24 -6.76
N HIS A 198 2.69 22.42 -8.05
CA HIS A 198 1.61 21.74 -8.77
C HIS A 198 2.13 20.51 -9.51
N ARG A 199 2.71 19.59 -8.75
CA ARG A 199 3.19 18.31 -9.26
C ARG A 199 2.85 17.15 -8.35
N ILE A 200 2.85 15.95 -8.92
CA ILE A 200 2.89 14.68 -8.19
C ILE A 200 4.21 14.00 -8.52
N GLU A 201 4.95 13.61 -7.49
CA GLU A 201 6.19 12.85 -7.62
C GLU A 201 5.87 11.37 -7.49
N GLU A 202 6.31 10.59 -8.47
CA GLU A 202 6.23 9.14 -8.49
C GLU A 202 7.61 8.57 -8.19
N THR A 203 7.78 7.97 -7.01
CA THR A 203 9.06 7.37 -6.59
C THR A 203 9.14 5.90 -6.99
N HIS A 204 10.15 5.57 -7.78
CA HIS A 204 10.50 4.20 -8.14
C HIS A 204 11.63 3.68 -7.24
N GLY A 205 11.27 3.27 -6.03
CA GLY A 205 12.20 2.68 -5.07
C GLY A 205 13.18 3.68 -4.42
N PRO A 206 14.12 3.20 -3.58
CA PRO A 206 14.97 4.03 -2.73
C PRO A 206 16.05 4.82 -3.48
N ALA A 207 16.22 4.62 -4.79
CA ALA A 207 17.28 5.22 -5.60
C ALA A 207 16.89 6.55 -6.28
N GLY A 208 15.66 7.05 -6.10
CA GLY A 208 15.33 8.45 -6.40
C GLY A 208 15.16 8.84 -7.88
N ASN A 209 15.15 7.90 -8.83
CA ASN A 209 14.71 8.21 -10.19
C ASN A 209 13.18 8.32 -10.21
N GLY A 210 12.67 9.48 -9.80
CA GLY A 210 11.25 9.77 -9.79
C GLY A 210 10.76 10.36 -11.10
N VAL A 211 9.49 10.11 -11.43
CA VAL A 211 8.79 10.82 -12.51
C VAL A 211 7.95 11.93 -11.87
N ALA A 212 8.05 13.15 -12.39
CA ALA A 212 7.22 14.26 -11.95
C ALA A 212 6.09 14.50 -12.95
N HIS A 213 4.85 14.47 -12.44
CA HIS A 213 3.64 14.77 -13.20
C HIS A 213 3.22 16.21 -12.91
N ILE A 214 3.57 17.13 -13.80
CA ILE A 214 3.49 18.58 -13.57
C ILE A 214 2.27 19.16 -14.30
N ALA A 215 1.37 19.80 -13.56
CA ALA A 215 0.23 20.49 -14.14
C ALA A 215 0.69 21.63 -15.05
N HIS A 216 0.04 21.77 -16.19
CA HIS A 216 0.38 22.78 -17.20
C HIS A 216 -0.87 23.25 -17.92
N GLU A 217 -0.77 24.43 -18.52
CA GLU A 217 -1.86 25.09 -19.22
C GLU A 217 -1.31 25.68 -20.52
N ASP A 218 -2.03 25.45 -21.62
CA ASP A 218 -1.82 26.15 -22.89
C ASP A 218 -3.03 27.06 -23.20
N ASP A 219 -3.01 27.77 -24.33
CA ASP A 219 -4.07 28.72 -24.71
C ASP A 219 -5.48 28.11 -24.80
N ARG A 220 -5.61 26.78 -24.86
CA ARG A 220 -6.89 26.08 -25.07
C ARG A 220 -7.23 25.14 -23.93
N GLU A 221 -6.26 24.43 -23.40
CA GLU A 221 -6.46 23.30 -22.50
C GLU A 221 -5.54 23.38 -21.28
N ARG A 222 -6.13 23.08 -20.12
CA ARG A 222 -5.41 22.82 -18.88
C ARG A 222 -5.31 21.32 -18.68
N THR A 223 -4.09 20.84 -18.45
CA THR A 223 -3.81 19.47 -18.01
C THR A 223 -3.38 19.48 -16.55
N ASP A 224 -4.05 18.65 -15.75
CA ASP A 224 -3.80 18.48 -14.32
C ASP A 224 -3.75 16.99 -13.98
N PHE A 225 -3.25 16.68 -12.79
CA PHE A 225 -3.08 15.32 -12.31
C PHE A 225 -3.79 15.14 -10.97
N GLY A 226 -4.49 14.02 -10.85
CA GLY A 226 -5.21 13.61 -9.65
C GLY A 226 -4.57 12.38 -9.03
N LEU A 227 -4.48 12.37 -7.71
CA LEU A 227 -3.98 11.28 -6.89
C LEU A 227 -5.12 10.79 -5.98
N ILE A 228 -5.40 9.50 -6.07
CA ILE A 228 -6.28 8.79 -5.15
C ILE A 228 -5.42 7.80 -4.38
N GLN A 229 -5.46 7.85 -3.05
CA GLN A 229 -4.74 6.91 -2.22
C GLN A 229 -5.65 6.31 -1.17
N ARG A 230 -5.36 5.07 -0.77
CA ARG A 230 -5.91 4.43 0.42
C ARG A 230 -4.83 3.66 1.12
N TYR A 231 -4.60 3.94 2.40
CA TYR A 231 -3.60 3.27 3.22
C TYR A 231 -3.99 3.32 4.70
N SER A 232 -3.26 2.60 5.55
CA SER A 232 -3.50 2.58 6.99
C SER A 232 -2.38 3.29 7.74
N VAL A 233 -2.76 4.19 8.64
CA VAL A 233 -1.86 4.82 9.62
C VAL A 233 -2.26 4.40 11.04
N TRP A 234 -1.34 4.53 11.97
CA TRP A 234 -1.66 4.43 13.39
C TRP A 234 -1.96 5.83 13.90
N PHE A 235 -3.20 6.07 14.30
CA PHE A 235 -3.59 7.28 15.01
C PHE A 235 -3.79 6.92 16.49
N ASP A 236 -3.03 7.56 17.37
CA ASP A 236 -2.85 7.15 18.77
C ASP A 236 -2.49 5.65 18.88
N THR A 237 -3.46 4.82 19.29
CA THR A 237 -3.28 3.37 19.50
C THR A 237 -4.11 2.54 18.53
N ARG A 238 -4.61 3.13 17.44
CA ARG A 238 -5.60 2.48 16.57
C ARG A 238 -5.20 2.58 15.10
N PRO A 239 -5.40 1.50 14.32
CA PRO A 239 -5.25 1.55 12.89
C PRO A 239 -6.45 2.31 12.28
N THR A 240 -6.17 3.39 11.56
CA THR A 240 -7.16 4.20 10.86
C THR A 240 -6.89 4.13 9.36
N THR A 241 -7.94 3.87 8.58
CA THR A 241 -7.82 3.90 7.12
C THR A 241 -7.92 5.34 6.61
N VAL A 242 -6.91 5.79 5.90
CA VAL A 242 -6.88 7.10 5.23
C VAL A 242 -7.20 6.89 3.77
N VAL A 243 -8.14 7.66 3.25
CA VAL A 243 -8.37 7.87 1.82
C VAL A 243 -7.98 9.30 1.50
N LEU A 244 -7.13 9.50 0.50
CA LEU A 244 -6.78 10.82 -0.01
C LEU A 244 -7.32 10.97 -1.42
N CYS A 245 -8.06 12.04 -1.69
CA CYS A 245 -8.49 12.45 -3.03
C CYS A 245 -8.02 13.88 -3.26
N ALA A 246 -6.94 14.05 -4.02
CA ALA A 246 -6.31 15.34 -4.20
C ALA A 246 -5.73 15.46 -5.61
N GLY A 247 -5.59 16.67 -6.12
CA GLY A 247 -4.82 16.93 -7.34
C GLY A 247 -3.80 18.03 -7.17
N CYS A 248 -3.00 18.26 -8.21
CA CYS A 248 -2.05 19.37 -8.18
C CYS A 248 -2.78 20.70 -8.02
N SER A 249 -3.95 20.85 -8.66
CA SER A 249 -4.89 21.94 -8.41
C SER A 249 -6.33 21.43 -8.19
N GLY A 250 -7.29 22.36 -8.06
CA GLY A 250 -8.71 22.00 -7.88
C GLY A 250 -9.32 21.24 -9.07
N LEU A 251 -8.77 21.38 -10.28
CA LEU A 251 -9.16 20.55 -11.43
C LEU A 251 -8.79 19.08 -11.19
N GLY A 252 -7.53 18.83 -10.80
CA GLY A 252 -7.05 17.50 -10.45
C GLY A 252 -7.80 16.88 -9.27
N THR A 253 -8.08 17.66 -8.21
CA THR A 253 -8.87 17.17 -7.06
C THR A 253 -10.28 16.75 -7.50
N PHE A 254 -10.93 17.57 -8.33
CA PHE A 254 -12.25 17.23 -8.84
C PHE A 254 -12.21 15.98 -9.72
N GLY A 255 -11.25 15.88 -10.63
CA GLY A 255 -11.08 14.68 -11.46
C GLY A 255 -10.80 13.43 -10.63
N ALA A 256 -10.01 13.54 -9.54
CA ALA A 256 -9.70 12.44 -8.64
C ALA A 256 -10.97 11.88 -7.97
N VAL A 257 -11.81 12.78 -7.46
CA VAL A 257 -13.11 12.41 -6.89
C VAL A 257 -14.03 11.79 -7.95
N GLN A 258 -14.12 12.38 -9.14
CA GLN A 258 -14.96 11.83 -10.19
C GLN A 258 -14.50 10.44 -10.64
N TRP A 259 -13.20 10.20 -10.76
CA TRP A 259 -12.67 8.89 -11.10
C TRP A 259 -12.99 7.87 -10.00
N MET A 260 -12.89 8.25 -8.73
CA MET A 260 -13.27 7.39 -7.60
C MET A 260 -14.78 7.07 -7.60
N ILE A 261 -15.63 8.00 -8.05
CA ILE A 261 -17.05 7.75 -8.28
C ILE A 261 -17.28 6.77 -9.44
N GLU A 262 -16.53 6.92 -10.53
CA GLU A 262 -16.55 5.99 -11.67
C GLU A 262 -16.04 4.59 -11.29
N LEU A 263 -15.08 4.51 -10.35
CA LEU A 263 -14.58 3.25 -9.83
C LEU A 263 -15.70 2.42 -9.18
N MET A 264 -16.67 3.05 -8.50
CA MET A 264 -17.84 2.37 -7.94
C MET A 264 -18.69 1.65 -9.00
N LYS A 265 -18.60 2.09 -10.25
CA LYS A 265 -19.29 1.50 -11.40
C LYS A 265 -18.41 0.51 -12.17
N SER A 266 -17.12 0.45 -11.85
CA SER A 266 -16.11 -0.29 -12.62
C SER A 266 -15.96 -1.74 -12.16
N PRO A 267 -15.80 -2.71 -13.07
CA PRO A 267 -15.72 -4.14 -12.74
C PRO A 267 -14.29 -4.61 -12.43
N ILE A 268 -13.40 -3.76 -11.88
CA ILE A 268 -12.03 -4.17 -11.57
C ILE A 268 -12.07 -5.16 -10.40
N GLU A 269 -11.77 -6.42 -10.66
CA GLU A 269 -11.66 -7.47 -9.64
C GLU A 269 -10.40 -7.24 -8.79
N LEU A 270 -10.40 -7.60 -7.51
CA LEU A 270 -9.17 -7.58 -6.71
C LEU A 270 -8.17 -8.68 -7.14
N PRO A 271 -6.85 -8.45 -6.94
CA PRO A 271 -5.88 -9.53 -6.92
C PRO A 271 -6.24 -10.58 -5.86
N LYS A 272 -5.83 -11.84 -6.08
CA LYS A 272 -6.21 -12.97 -5.22
C LYS A 272 -5.76 -12.84 -3.76
N GLU A 273 -4.70 -12.08 -3.50
CA GLU A 273 -4.03 -12.00 -2.19
C GLU A 273 -3.82 -10.53 -1.80
N VAL A 274 -4.92 -9.81 -1.57
CA VAL A 274 -4.88 -8.43 -1.07
C VAL A 274 -5.32 -8.40 0.38
N SER A 275 -4.47 -7.83 1.24
CA SER A 275 -4.81 -7.56 2.64
C SER A 275 -5.73 -6.33 2.76
N ASP A 276 -6.50 -6.24 3.84
CA ASP A 276 -7.38 -5.09 4.08
C ASP A 276 -6.58 -3.77 4.26
N ASP A 277 -5.32 -3.85 4.71
CA ASP A 277 -4.39 -2.73 4.93
C ASP A 277 -3.49 -2.44 3.72
N ALA A 278 -3.68 -3.12 2.59
CA ALA A 278 -2.87 -2.89 1.40
C ALA A 278 -2.96 -1.44 0.93
N CYS A 279 -1.81 -0.87 0.56
CA CYS A 279 -1.73 0.48 0.01
C CYS A 279 -2.27 0.49 -1.42
N PHE A 280 -3.28 1.31 -1.66
CA PHE A 280 -3.82 1.60 -2.98
C PHE A 280 -3.37 2.99 -3.41
N GLU A 281 -2.99 3.13 -4.68
CA GLU A 281 -2.63 4.41 -5.26
C GLU A 281 -3.07 4.44 -6.73
N ALA A 282 -3.83 5.45 -7.13
CA ALA A 282 -4.20 5.69 -8.52
C ALA A 282 -3.80 7.10 -8.92
N LEU A 283 -3.09 7.20 -10.05
CA LEU A 283 -2.72 8.46 -10.70
C LEU A 283 -3.56 8.62 -11.95
N ILE A 284 -4.23 9.76 -12.07
CA ILE A 284 -5.02 10.10 -13.24
C ILE A 284 -4.55 11.41 -13.85
N GLU A 285 -4.73 11.53 -15.15
CA GLU A 285 -4.61 12.77 -15.91
C GLU A 285 -6.02 13.31 -16.20
N VAL A 286 -6.19 14.61 -15.98
CA VAL A 286 -7.45 15.33 -16.11
C VAL A 286 -7.21 16.52 -17.02
N LYS A 287 -8.10 16.72 -17.99
CA LYS A 287 -8.03 17.82 -18.94
C LYS A 287 -9.30 18.64 -18.90
N ALA A 288 -9.22 19.95 -19.10
CA ALA A 288 -10.37 20.83 -19.24
C ALA A 288 -10.04 22.01 -20.15
N ASP A 289 -11.06 22.56 -20.82
CA ASP A 289 -10.87 23.77 -21.63
C ASP A 289 -10.66 24.98 -20.71
N VAL A 290 -9.71 25.85 -21.08
CA VAL A 290 -9.39 27.10 -20.35
C VAL A 290 -10.46 28.17 -20.61
N ALA A 291 -11.03 28.20 -21.82
CA ALA A 291 -12.05 29.17 -22.21
C ALA A 291 -13.20 28.52 -23.00
N PRO A 292 -14.45 29.01 -22.82
CA PRO A 292 -14.89 29.99 -21.82
C PRO A 292 -14.89 29.35 -20.42
N PHE A 293 -14.20 29.96 -19.45
CA PHE A 293 -14.11 29.48 -18.08
C PHE A 293 -15.53 29.36 -17.52
N PRO A 294 -16.11 28.15 -17.37
CA PRO A 294 -17.38 28.04 -16.68
C PRO A 294 -17.09 28.36 -15.22
N ARG A 295 -18.09 28.80 -14.44
CA ARG A 295 -17.94 28.97 -12.98
C ARG A 295 -17.43 27.71 -12.26
N HIS A 296 -17.43 26.57 -12.96
CA HIS A 296 -17.05 25.24 -12.53
C HIS A 296 -16.22 24.54 -13.62
N TRP A 297 -15.23 23.75 -13.24
CA TRP A 297 -14.50 22.91 -14.19
C TRP A 297 -15.45 21.95 -14.91
N GLN A 298 -15.21 21.75 -16.20
CA GLN A 298 -15.84 20.69 -17.01
C GLN A 298 -14.73 19.73 -17.48
N PRO A 299 -14.36 18.74 -16.65
CA PRO A 299 -13.33 17.80 -17.02
C PRO A 299 -13.74 16.99 -18.24
N LYS A 300 -12.81 16.89 -19.20
CA LYS A 300 -12.83 15.88 -20.25
C LYS A 300 -12.67 14.48 -19.64
N PRO A 301 -12.92 13.40 -20.41
CA PRO A 301 -12.67 12.04 -19.93
C PRO A 301 -11.27 11.90 -19.36
N LYS A 302 -11.19 11.37 -18.13
CA LYS A 302 -9.94 11.21 -17.40
C LYS A 302 -9.17 10.02 -17.95
N ARG A 303 -7.85 10.12 -17.97
CA ARG A 303 -6.97 9.02 -18.34
C ARG A 303 -6.34 8.45 -17.08
N LEU A 304 -6.60 7.18 -16.79
CA LEU A 304 -5.84 6.47 -15.76
C LEU A 304 -4.40 6.33 -16.26
N LEU A 305 -3.42 6.79 -15.50
CA LEU A 305 -2.01 6.61 -15.84
C LEU A 305 -1.46 5.38 -15.14
N ASN A 306 -1.61 5.36 -13.82
CA ASN A 306 -1.12 4.27 -12.97
C ASN A 306 -2.18 3.87 -11.95
N LEU A 307 -2.24 2.58 -11.65
CA LEU A 307 -3.07 2.02 -10.58
C LEU A 307 -2.31 0.91 -9.87
N TYR A 308 -2.03 1.10 -8.60
CA TYR A 308 -1.28 0.21 -7.72
C TYR A 308 -2.15 -0.29 -6.58
N LEU A 309 -1.91 -1.54 -6.18
CA LEU A 309 -2.52 -2.17 -5.01
C LEU A 309 -1.54 -3.14 -4.35
N GLY A 310 -0.92 -2.71 -3.25
CA GLY A 310 0.20 -3.40 -2.63
C GLY A 310 1.35 -3.54 -3.64
N ASP A 311 1.73 -4.78 -3.93
CA ASP A 311 2.78 -5.11 -4.91
C ASP A 311 2.23 -5.36 -6.32
N HIS A 312 0.95 -5.09 -6.56
CA HIS A 312 0.30 -5.25 -7.85
C HIS A 312 0.16 -3.92 -8.58
N GLN A 313 0.25 -3.96 -9.90
CA GLN A 313 -0.05 -2.86 -10.82
C GLN A 313 -1.10 -3.33 -11.82
N TRP A 314 -2.14 -2.52 -12.01
CA TRP A 314 -3.17 -2.78 -13.00
C TRP A 314 -2.66 -2.49 -14.41
N SER A 315 -2.82 -3.46 -15.31
CA SER A 315 -2.49 -3.33 -16.72
C SER A 315 -3.76 -3.02 -17.50
N GLN A 316 -3.87 -1.81 -18.04
CA GLN A 316 -5.02 -1.39 -18.84
C GLN A 316 -5.14 -2.19 -20.15
N ASP A 317 -4.02 -2.62 -20.72
CA ASP A 317 -4.01 -3.38 -21.99
C ASP A 317 -4.57 -4.79 -21.79
N THR A 318 -4.17 -5.46 -20.70
CA THR A 318 -4.55 -6.85 -20.43
C THR A 318 -5.76 -6.96 -19.50
N GLN A 319 -6.20 -5.87 -18.88
CA GLN A 319 -7.24 -5.83 -17.86
C GLN A 319 -6.96 -6.82 -16.71
N GLU A 320 -5.70 -6.88 -16.28
CA GLU A 320 -5.23 -7.81 -15.25
C GLU A 320 -4.29 -7.11 -14.26
N TRP A 321 -4.30 -7.58 -13.01
CA TRP A 321 -3.28 -7.24 -12.03
C TRP A 321 -1.99 -7.99 -12.32
N LEU A 322 -0.92 -7.24 -12.56
CA LEU A 322 0.42 -7.76 -12.72
C LEU A 322 1.20 -7.52 -11.43
N ILE A 323 2.09 -8.44 -11.06
CA ILE A 323 3.08 -8.13 -10.02
C ILE A 323 4.00 -7.03 -10.54
N ARG A 324 4.27 -6.02 -9.70
CA ARG A 324 5.13 -4.91 -10.04
C ARG A 324 6.53 -5.43 -10.37
N ALA A 325 7.09 -4.92 -11.46
CA ALA A 325 8.48 -5.15 -11.79
C ALA A 325 9.37 -4.50 -10.72
N PRO A 326 10.28 -5.24 -10.06
CA PRO A 326 11.25 -4.62 -9.18
C PRO A 326 12.25 -3.81 -10.01
N PHE A 327 12.58 -2.61 -9.55
CA PHE A 327 13.59 -1.76 -10.20
C PHE A 327 15.00 -2.17 -9.78
N LYS A 328 15.13 -2.61 -8.54
CA LYS A 328 16.39 -2.99 -7.92
C LYS A 328 16.28 -4.36 -7.27
N ILE A 329 17.26 -5.20 -7.55
CA ILE A 329 17.43 -6.52 -6.97
C ILE A 329 18.75 -6.49 -6.22
N ARG A 330 18.71 -6.65 -4.89
CA ARG A 330 19.91 -6.78 -4.07
C ARG A 330 20.04 -8.21 -3.57
N VAL A 331 21.12 -8.89 -3.91
CA VAL A 331 21.44 -10.21 -3.35
C VAL A 331 22.37 -10.01 -2.15
N ILE A 332 21.99 -10.57 -1.01
CA ILE A 332 22.75 -10.51 0.24
C ILE A 332 23.53 -11.82 0.36
N TYR A 333 24.83 -11.73 0.61
CA TYR A 333 25.69 -12.89 0.85
C TYR A 333 26.05 -13.01 2.34
N ASP A 334 26.16 -14.25 2.80
CA ASP A 334 26.76 -14.56 4.10
C ASP A 334 28.30 -14.45 4.04
N ARG A 335 28.95 -14.68 5.19
CA ARG A 335 30.42 -14.64 5.32
C ARG A 335 31.13 -15.72 4.53
N ASP A 336 30.43 -16.80 4.19
CA ASP A 336 30.96 -17.92 3.41
C ASP A 336 30.78 -17.69 1.90
N GLY A 337 30.19 -16.55 1.51
CA GLY A 337 29.94 -16.20 0.12
C GLY A 337 28.73 -16.91 -0.49
N HIS A 338 27.83 -17.46 0.32
CA HIS A 338 26.55 -18.00 -0.15
C HIS A 338 25.47 -16.93 -0.11
N ALA A 339 24.59 -16.94 -1.12
CA ALA A 339 23.44 -16.02 -1.14
C ALA A 339 22.47 -16.37 0.00
N ASP A 340 22.37 -15.46 0.97
CA ASP A 340 21.58 -15.58 2.19
C ASP A 340 20.18 -14.93 2.05
N GLY A 341 20.03 -14.02 1.10
CA GLY A 341 18.75 -13.37 0.85
C GLY A 341 18.72 -12.59 -0.46
N VAL A 342 17.50 -12.23 -0.87
CA VAL A 342 17.27 -11.29 -1.97
C VAL A 342 16.27 -10.24 -1.52
N LEU A 343 16.61 -8.97 -1.74
CA LEU A 343 15.71 -7.84 -1.57
C LEU A 343 15.25 -7.33 -2.94
N LEU A 344 13.95 -7.15 -3.12
CA LEU A 344 13.34 -6.48 -4.27
C LEU A 344 12.91 -5.08 -3.83
N ASP A 345 13.53 -4.05 -4.41
CA ASP A 345 13.33 -2.65 -4.01
C ASP A 345 13.49 -2.41 -2.50
N GLY A 346 14.40 -3.17 -1.87
CA GLY A 346 14.68 -3.11 -0.43
C GLY A 346 13.78 -4.01 0.44
N GLN A 347 12.76 -4.65 -0.13
CA GLN A 347 11.88 -5.57 0.60
C GLN A 347 12.38 -7.02 0.49
N PRO A 348 12.47 -7.77 1.60
CA PRO A 348 12.87 -9.17 1.57
C PRO A 348 11.89 -10.03 0.78
N THR A 349 12.42 -10.94 -0.02
CA THR A 349 11.62 -11.86 -0.82
C THR A 349 11.19 -13.10 -0.04
N GLY A 350 10.01 -13.63 -0.38
CA GLY A 350 9.45 -14.85 0.21
C GLY A 350 9.99 -16.24 -0.24
N PRO A 351 10.81 -16.43 -1.31
CA PRO A 351 11.34 -17.74 -1.62
C PRO A 351 12.31 -18.22 -0.54
N ARG A 352 12.14 -19.47 -0.09
CA ARG A 352 13.10 -20.13 0.81
C ARG A 352 14.46 -20.29 0.11
N ARG A 353 15.55 -20.14 0.87
CA ARG A 353 16.94 -20.23 0.37
C ARG A 353 17.24 -21.52 -0.39
N ASP A 354 16.64 -22.63 0.05
CA ASP A 354 16.76 -23.96 -0.54
C ASP A 354 15.84 -24.19 -1.75
N ALA A 355 14.97 -23.25 -2.08
CA ALA A 355 14.06 -23.38 -3.20
C ALA A 355 14.79 -23.13 -4.53
N VAL A 356 14.43 -23.92 -5.55
CA VAL A 356 14.93 -23.75 -6.92
C VAL A 356 14.66 -22.33 -7.45
N ILE A 357 13.53 -21.72 -7.08
CA ILE A 357 13.18 -20.35 -7.49
C ILE A 357 14.16 -19.33 -6.92
N PHE A 358 14.58 -19.49 -5.66
CA PHE A 358 15.58 -18.62 -5.04
C PHE A 358 16.92 -18.70 -5.79
N ARG A 359 17.42 -19.92 -5.98
CA ARG A 359 18.71 -20.13 -6.68
C ARG A 359 18.67 -19.65 -8.13
N LEU A 360 17.55 -19.84 -8.83
CA LEU A 360 17.35 -19.32 -10.19
C LEU A 360 17.39 -17.78 -10.21
N LEU A 361 16.74 -17.12 -9.26
CA LEU A 361 16.76 -15.66 -9.13
C LEU A 361 18.17 -15.14 -8.87
N VAL A 362 18.88 -15.72 -7.90
CA VAL A 362 20.27 -15.36 -7.59
C VAL A 362 21.15 -15.53 -8.81
N LYS A 363 21.08 -16.68 -9.49
CA LYS A 363 21.93 -16.94 -10.64
C LYS A 363 21.64 -16.03 -11.82
N LEU A 364 20.36 -15.74 -12.07
CA LEU A 364 19.97 -14.79 -13.11
C LEU A 364 20.48 -13.38 -12.78
N ALA A 365 20.42 -12.96 -11.51
CA ALA A 365 20.94 -11.67 -11.06
C ALA A 365 22.48 -11.59 -11.23
N GLU A 366 23.22 -12.64 -10.86
CA GLU A 366 24.68 -12.74 -11.09
C GLU A 366 25.06 -12.57 -12.56
N LEU A 367 24.39 -13.32 -13.45
CA LEU A 367 24.65 -13.26 -14.88
C LEU A 367 24.29 -11.89 -15.49
N THR A 368 23.17 -11.30 -15.02
CA THR A 368 22.73 -9.98 -15.47
C THR A 368 23.69 -8.88 -15.00
N ALA A 369 24.23 -8.97 -13.78
CA ALA A 369 25.19 -8.01 -13.29
C ALA A 369 26.55 -8.11 -14.00
N ALA A 370 26.95 -9.32 -14.42
CA ALA A 370 28.15 -9.53 -15.20
C ALA A 370 28.03 -8.99 -16.64
N ALA A 371 26.81 -9.00 -17.20
CA ALA A 371 26.52 -8.48 -18.54
C ALA A 371 25.19 -7.70 -18.56
N PRO A 372 25.18 -6.44 -18.07
CA PRO A 372 23.95 -5.65 -17.94
C PRO A 372 23.23 -5.44 -19.27
N GLY A 373 21.93 -5.76 -19.31
CA GLY A 373 21.09 -5.60 -20.50
C GLY A 373 21.16 -6.75 -21.51
N GLU A 374 22.07 -7.71 -21.33
CA GLU A 374 22.15 -8.90 -22.18
C GLU A 374 21.11 -9.97 -21.78
N SER A 375 20.70 -10.77 -22.76
CA SER A 375 19.82 -11.91 -22.54
C SER A 375 20.64 -13.16 -22.18
N VAL A 376 20.22 -13.86 -21.13
CA VAL A 376 20.79 -15.13 -20.68
C VAL A 376 20.10 -16.29 -21.41
N LYS A 377 20.88 -17.20 -22.02
CA LYS A 377 20.33 -18.39 -22.69
C LYS A 377 19.68 -19.34 -21.69
N ILE A 378 18.47 -19.82 -21.99
CA ILE A 378 17.74 -20.78 -21.15
C ILE A 378 18.52 -22.09 -21.04
N SER A 379 19.15 -22.54 -22.13
CA SER A 379 19.99 -23.74 -22.15
C SER A 379 21.15 -23.67 -21.16
N SER A 380 21.79 -22.51 -21.03
CA SER A 380 22.87 -22.28 -20.07
C SER A 380 22.38 -22.39 -18.63
N LEU A 381 21.24 -21.77 -18.31
CA LEU A 381 20.62 -21.89 -16.98
C LEU A 381 20.17 -23.33 -16.69
N ALA A 382 19.66 -24.06 -17.69
CA ALA A 382 19.22 -25.44 -17.54
C ALA A 382 20.40 -26.38 -17.20
N ALA A 383 21.59 -26.09 -17.73
CA ALA A 383 22.82 -26.84 -17.47
C ALA A 383 23.45 -26.59 -16.08
N MET A 384 23.08 -25.51 -15.39
CA MET A 384 23.68 -25.06 -14.12
C MET A 384 23.17 -25.88 -12.92
N GLY A 385 23.92 -26.91 -12.54
CA GLY A 385 23.54 -27.84 -11.47
C GLY A 385 23.37 -27.21 -10.08
N ASP A 386 24.02 -26.08 -9.81
CA ASP A 386 23.86 -25.29 -8.59
C ASP A 386 22.42 -24.76 -8.42
N ILE A 387 21.73 -24.40 -9.52
CA ILE A 387 20.31 -24.02 -9.48
C ILE A 387 19.43 -25.22 -9.12
N TRP A 388 19.73 -26.39 -9.70
CA TRP A 388 18.82 -27.54 -9.76
C TRP A 388 19.10 -28.63 -8.72
N GLY A 389 20.06 -28.42 -7.82
CA GLY A 389 20.39 -29.38 -6.77
C GLY A 389 21.27 -30.52 -7.27
N SER A 390 22.40 -30.18 -7.90
CA SER A 390 23.49 -31.03 -8.42
C SER A 390 23.29 -31.69 -9.78
N LYS A 391 22.06 -31.75 -10.33
CA LYS A 391 21.80 -32.31 -11.67
C LYS A 391 21.16 -31.28 -12.60
N PRO A 392 21.62 -31.12 -13.85
CA PRO A 392 21.00 -30.21 -14.80
C PRO A 392 19.54 -30.60 -15.10
N THR A 393 18.77 -29.63 -15.56
CA THR A 393 17.37 -29.81 -16.00
C THR A 393 17.26 -29.63 -17.52
N ASN A 394 16.08 -29.90 -18.09
CA ASN A 394 15.76 -29.50 -19.45
C ASN A 394 15.26 -28.04 -19.54
N GLU A 395 15.36 -27.45 -20.75
CA GLU A 395 14.96 -26.07 -21.03
C GLU A 395 13.48 -25.81 -20.75
N THR A 396 12.61 -26.77 -21.04
CA THR A 396 11.16 -26.66 -20.76
C THR A 396 10.89 -26.39 -19.29
N ASN A 397 11.55 -27.12 -18.40
CA ASN A 397 11.40 -26.93 -16.96
C ASN A 397 12.07 -25.64 -16.50
N ALA A 398 13.23 -25.27 -17.05
CA ALA A 398 13.89 -23.99 -16.76
C ALA A 398 12.97 -22.81 -17.13
N ARG A 399 12.39 -22.82 -18.34
CA ARG A 399 11.42 -21.82 -18.81
C ARG A 399 10.17 -21.79 -17.94
N ARG A 400 9.65 -22.95 -17.53
CA ARG A 400 8.49 -23.05 -16.61
C ARG A 400 8.79 -22.38 -15.27
N ARG A 401 9.98 -22.61 -14.69
CA ARG A 401 10.41 -22.00 -13.42
C ARG A 401 10.70 -20.51 -13.56
N ALA A 402 11.30 -20.08 -14.67
CA ALA A 402 11.43 -18.65 -15.00
C ALA A 402 10.05 -17.98 -15.11
N GLY A 403 9.07 -18.64 -15.72
CA GLY A 403 7.69 -18.17 -15.77
C GLY A 403 7.03 -18.07 -14.39
N GLN A 404 7.35 -18.98 -13.47
CA GLN A 404 6.93 -18.88 -12.06
C GLN A 404 7.61 -17.69 -11.37
N LEU A 405 8.92 -17.53 -11.53
CA LEU A 405 9.69 -16.42 -10.99
C LEU A 405 9.14 -15.06 -11.48
N ARG A 406 8.84 -14.96 -12.78
CA ARG A 406 8.17 -13.80 -13.39
C ARG A 406 6.82 -13.53 -12.74
N ARG A 407 5.94 -14.53 -12.68
CA ARG A 407 4.58 -14.37 -12.15
C ARG A 407 4.50 -14.09 -10.66
N GLN A 408 5.49 -14.52 -9.87
CA GLN A 408 5.45 -14.45 -8.41
C GLN A 408 6.30 -13.32 -7.83
N TYR A 409 7.34 -12.85 -8.53
CA TYR A 409 8.31 -11.93 -7.93
C TYR A 409 8.76 -10.80 -8.88
N LEU A 410 8.99 -11.11 -10.16
CA LEU A 410 9.68 -10.17 -11.06
C LEU A 410 8.75 -9.40 -12.01
N GLY A 411 7.50 -9.81 -12.18
CA GLY A 411 6.55 -9.09 -13.01
C GLY A 411 7.04 -8.86 -14.45
N ARG A 412 7.11 -7.59 -14.85
CA ARG A 412 7.66 -7.19 -16.17
C ARG A 412 9.19 -7.04 -16.20
N ALA A 413 9.88 -7.09 -15.06
CA ALA A 413 11.35 -7.04 -15.03
C ALA A 413 11.98 -8.30 -15.66
N LEU A 414 11.24 -9.41 -15.77
CA LEU A 414 11.72 -10.61 -16.43
C LEU A 414 11.01 -10.84 -17.78
N SER A 415 11.75 -10.59 -18.85
CA SER A 415 11.36 -10.94 -20.22
C SER A 415 11.78 -12.38 -20.54
N ILE A 416 10.86 -13.15 -21.11
CA ILE A 416 11.07 -14.58 -21.44
C ILE A 416 10.78 -14.77 -22.92
N SER A 417 11.81 -15.09 -23.70
CA SER A 417 11.67 -15.51 -25.10
C SER A 417 11.77 -17.03 -25.22
N GLU A 418 11.76 -17.54 -26.46
CA GLU A 418 11.91 -18.97 -26.71
C GLU A 418 13.26 -19.51 -26.20
N SER A 419 14.36 -18.82 -26.48
CA SER A 419 15.70 -19.34 -26.15
C SER A 419 16.42 -18.58 -25.05
N SER A 420 15.86 -17.47 -24.55
CA SER A 420 16.56 -16.58 -23.62
C SER A 420 15.65 -15.91 -22.59
N LEU A 421 16.27 -15.47 -21.50
CA LEU A 421 15.68 -14.65 -20.45
C LEU A 421 16.42 -13.32 -20.38
N ARG A 422 15.73 -12.21 -20.13
CA ARG A 422 16.35 -10.91 -19.89
C ARG A 422 15.77 -10.28 -18.64
N LEU A 423 16.64 -9.80 -17.77
CA LEU A 423 16.29 -9.17 -16.50
C LEU A 423 16.53 -7.66 -16.60
N ASP A 424 15.44 -6.89 -16.66
CA ASP A 424 15.42 -5.43 -16.76
C ASP A 424 15.27 -4.82 -15.36
N ALA A 425 16.27 -5.05 -14.50
CA ALA A 425 16.38 -4.47 -13.16
C ALA A 425 17.85 -4.18 -12.81
N LYS A 426 18.09 -3.15 -12.00
CA LYS A 426 19.43 -2.88 -11.45
C LYS A 426 19.77 -3.97 -10.43
N VAL A 427 20.89 -4.65 -10.61
CA VAL A 427 21.36 -5.68 -9.69
C VAL A 427 22.52 -5.16 -8.86
N ASP A 428 22.39 -5.25 -7.54
CA ASP A 428 23.46 -4.94 -6.58
C ASP A 428 23.77 -6.18 -5.72
N PHE A 429 24.99 -6.26 -5.21
CA PHE A 429 25.43 -7.32 -4.29
C PHE A 429 25.87 -6.72 -2.97
N ASP A 430 25.39 -7.31 -1.88
CA ASP A 430 25.85 -7.00 -0.52
C ASP A 430 26.75 -8.15 -0.07
N ARG A 431 28.06 -7.95 -0.20
CA ARG A 431 29.08 -8.92 0.19
C ARG A 431 29.81 -8.38 1.42
N PRO A 432 30.02 -9.21 2.46
CA PRO A 432 30.70 -8.80 3.69
C PRO A 432 32.17 -8.41 3.49
#